data_AF-A0A7C7HI77-F1
#
_entry.id   AF-A0A7C7HI77-F1
#
_cell.length_a   1.000
_cell.length_b   1.000
_cell.length_c   1.000
_cell.angle_alpha   90.00
_cell.angle_beta   90.00
_cell.angle_gamma   90.00
#
_symmetry.space_group_name_H-M   'P 1'
#
loop_
_entity.id
_entity.type
_entity.pdbx_description
1 polymer ?
#
loop_
_entity_poly.entity_id
_entity_poly.type
_entity_poly.pdbx_seq_one_letter_code
_entity_poly.pdbx_strand_id
1 'polypeptide(L)'
;MIDADFDFDAEMYNQIESLYLRFPFEIDDLEQVVSTGNLILRMKYDDGLVAYLNGYQVAGLNAPEKPDWDSKATASHEAAIEFQPINISQHKDKLQPGKNLLAIQGLNIDSNSSDMLIVAELQLSNYDYEQAIGELVDLDAFYRFWALEGLLGF
;
A
#
# COMPACT_ATOMS: atom_id res chain seq x y z
N MET A 1 6.64 -2.19 -18.44
CA MET A 1 5.58 -2.18 -19.46
C MET A 1 4.96 -3.57 -19.41
N ILE A 2 3.65 -3.67 -19.17
CA ILE A 2 2.94 -4.94 -19.35
C ILE A 2 3.03 -5.24 -20.86
N ASP A 3 3.44 -6.44 -21.22
CA ASP A 3 3.49 -6.85 -22.62
C ASP A 3 2.06 -6.78 -23.18
N ALA A 4 1.89 -6.19 -24.37
CA ALA A 4 0.57 -6.08 -24.98
C ALA A 4 -0.04 -7.45 -25.28
N ASP A 5 0.79 -8.48 -25.35
CA ASP A 5 0.40 -9.87 -25.57
C ASP A 5 0.19 -10.64 -24.24
N PHE A 6 0.33 -9.99 -23.08
CA PHE A 6 0.08 -10.65 -21.79
C PHE A 6 -1.42 -10.84 -21.55
N ASP A 7 -1.87 -12.08 -21.65
CA ASP A 7 -3.23 -12.50 -21.34
C ASP A 7 -3.33 -12.86 -19.85
N PHE A 8 -3.88 -11.94 -19.05
CA PHE A 8 -4.02 -12.11 -17.60
C PHE A 8 -4.81 -13.37 -17.22
N ASP A 9 -5.86 -13.69 -17.97
CA ASP A 9 -6.70 -14.85 -17.67
C ASP A 9 -5.92 -16.13 -17.95
N ALA A 10 -5.26 -16.23 -19.12
CA ALA A 10 -4.52 -17.42 -19.49
C ALA A 10 -3.29 -17.67 -18.60
N GLU A 11 -2.60 -16.60 -18.18
CA GLU A 11 -1.35 -16.68 -17.42
C GLU A 11 -1.58 -16.85 -15.91
N MET A 12 -2.73 -16.42 -15.37
CA MET A 12 -2.99 -16.46 -13.93
C MET A 12 -4.04 -17.49 -13.51
N TYR A 13 -5.13 -17.65 -14.27
CA TYR A 13 -6.26 -18.47 -13.86
C TYR A 13 -5.88 -19.96 -13.74
N ASN A 14 -6.05 -20.52 -12.55
CA ASN A 14 -5.58 -21.86 -12.14
C ASN A 14 -4.06 -22.09 -12.31
N GLN A 15 -3.26 -21.04 -12.45
CA GLN A 15 -1.80 -21.12 -12.64
C GLN A 15 -1.03 -20.52 -11.46
N ILE A 16 -1.27 -19.24 -11.14
CA ILE A 16 -0.51 -18.47 -10.15
C ILE A 16 -1.42 -17.49 -9.40
N GLU A 17 -1.14 -17.29 -8.11
CA GLU A 17 -1.93 -16.44 -7.21
C GLU A 17 -1.37 -15.03 -7.07
N SER A 18 -0.27 -14.68 -7.75
CA SER A 18 0.29 -13.34 -7.65
C SER A 18 1.00 -12.86 -8.90
N LEU A 19 1.17 -11.54 -8.96
CA LEU A 19 1.89 -10.86 -10.03
C LEU A 19 2.70 -9.70 -9.46
N TYR A 20 3.72 -9.25 -10.19
CA TYR A 20 4.52 -8.08 -9.83
C TYR A 20 4.34 -6.94 -10.84
N LEU A 21 3.84 -5.81 -10.37
CA LEU A 21 3.82 -4.55 -11.10
C LEU A 21 5.01 -3.68 -10.67
N ARG A 22 5.62 -3.00 -11.65
CA ARG A 22 6.82 -2.18 -11.46
C ARG A 22 6.63 -0.81 -12.09
N PHE A 23 6.69 0.23 -11.26
CA PHE A 23 6.45 1.62 -11.60
C PHE A 23 7.73 2.43 -11.34
N PRO A 24 8.59 2.62 -12.36
CA PRO A 24 9.74 3.51 -12.24
C PRO A 24 9.27 4.96 -12.17
N PHE A 25 9.93 5.76 -11.33
CA PHE A 25 9.70 7.21 -11.22
C PHE A 25 11.01 7.93 -10.89
N GLU A 26 11.05 9.25 -11.08
CA GLU A 26 12.23 10.07 -10.82
C GLU A 26 11.95 11.12 -9.74
N ILE A 27 12.95 11.39 -8.90
CA ILE A 27 12.95 12.46 -7.90
C ILE A 27 14.13 13.38 -8.18
N ASP A 28 13.84 14.64 -8.52
CA ASP A 28 14.87 15.65 -8.77
C ASP A 28 15.43 16.24 -7.47
N ASP A 29 14.54 16.56 -6.53
CA ASP A 29 14.88 17.16 -5.24
C ASP A 29 14.45 16.24 -4.08
N LEU A 30 15.37 15.37 -3.66
CA LEU A 30 15.12 14.43 -2.57
C LEU A 30 14.93 15.15 -1.24
N GLU A 31 15.66 16.23 -0.99
CA GLU A 31 15.58 16.97 0.27
C GLU A 31 14.18 17.59 0.44
N GLN A 32 13.65 18.18 -0.64
CA GLN A 32 12.27 18.66 -0.68
C GLN A 32 11.26 17.53 -0.41
N VAL A 33 11.37 16.39 -1.11
CA VAL A 33 10.43 15.27 -0.93
C VAL A 33 10.45 14.72 0.50
N VAL A 34 11.64 14.56 1.09
CA VAL A 34 11.78 14.03 2.46
C VAL A 34 11.23 15.02 3.49
N SER A 35 11.50 16.31 3.33
CA SER A 35 11.02 17.38 4.23
C SER A 35 9.55 17.75 4.06
N THR A 36 8.91 17.38 2.94
CA THR A 36 7.52 17.72 2.63
C THR A 36 6.54 16.65 3.08
N GLY A 37 5.59 17.01 3.95
CA GLY A 37 4.37 16.25 4.25
C GLY A 37 4.53 14.78 4.61
N ASN A 38 3.44 14.03 4.48
CA ASN A 38 3.38 12.58 4.58
C ASN A 38 3.58 11.93 3.19
N LEU A 39 4.29 10.81 3.13
CA LEU A 39 4.34 9.95 1.95
C LEU A 39 3.20 8.93 2.03
N ILE A 40 2.22 9.05 1.12
CA ILE A 40 1.02 8.22 1.13
C ILE A 40 1.00 7.35 -0.13
N LEU A 41 0.91 6.04 0.08
CA LEU A 41 0.57 5.07 -0.96
C LEU A 41 -0.94 4.86 -0.94
N ARG A 42 -1.62 5.17 -2.04
CA ARG A 42 -3.06 4.96 -2.18
C ARG A 42 -3.29 3.73 -3.06
N MET A 43 -4.10 2.81 -2.56
CA MET A 43 -4.39 1.55 -3.24
C MET A 43 -5.87 1.35 -3.49
N LYS A 44 -6.21 0.85 -4.68
CA LYS A 44 -7.41 0.03 -4.88
C LYS A 44 -6.91 -1.37 -5.19
N TYR A 45 -7.37 -2.34 -4.43
CA TYR A 45 -6.92 -3.71 -4.55
C TYR A 45 -8.07 -4.66 -4.24
N ASP A 46 -7.98 -5.85 -4.83
CA ASP A 46 -8.92 -6.93 -4.54
C ASP A 46 -8.44 -7.71 -3.31
N ASP A 47 -7.93 -8.94 -3.40
CA ASP A 47 -7.66 -9.73 -2.19
C ASP A 47 -6.52 -9.19 -1.32
N GLY A 48 -5.33 -8.94 -1.89
CA GLY A 48 -4.17 -8.52 -1.10
C GLY A 48 -3.02 -7.93 -1.91
N LEU A 49 -2.04 -7.36 -1.19
CA LEU A 49 -0.85 -6.80 -1.80
C LEU A 49 0.35 -6.74 -0.87
N VAL A 50 1.54 -6.67 -1.48
CA VAL A 50 2.78 -6.22 -0.83
C VAL A 50 3.39 -5.08 -1.64
N ALA A 51 3.69 -3.96 -1.00
CA ALA A 51 4.32 -2.82 -1.64
C ALA A 51 5.82 -2.76 -1.29
N TYR A 52 6.63 -2.46 -2.30
CA TYR A 52 8.06 -2.31 -2.19
C TYR A 52 8.52 -0.97 -2.76
N LEU A 53 9.41 -0.30 -2.06
CA LEU A 53 10.08 0.91 -2.53
C LEU A 53 11.58 0.64 -2.62
N ASN A 54 12.14 0.73 -3.83
CA ASN A 54 13.54 0.41 -4.11
C ASN A 54 14.00 -0.95 -3.55
N GLY A 55 13.09 -1.94 -3.56
CA GLY A 55 13.34 -3.29 -3.08
C GLY A 55 13.06 -3.52 -1.59
N TYR A 56 12.75 -2.48 -0.81
CA TYR A 56 12.36 -2.61 0.59
C TYR A 56 10.84 -2.73 0.71
N GLN A 57 10.35 -3.71 1.46
CA GLN A 57 8.92 -3.81 1.77
C GLN A 57 8.50 -2.61 2.64
N VAL A 58 7.46 -1.90 2.21
CA VAL A 58 6.95 -0.68 2.87
C VAL A 58 5.50 -0.78 3.32
N ALA A 59 4.75 -1.75 2.79
CA ALA A 59 3.38 -2.04 3.22
C ALA A 59 2.99 -3.48 2.84
N GLY A 60 2.01 -4.05 3.54
CA GLY A 60 1.34 -5.28 3.18
C GLY A 60 -0.09 -5.27 3.69
N LEU A 61 -1.05 -5.65 2.85
CA LEU A 61 -2.47 -5.80 3.19
C LEU A 61 -2.91 -7.19 2.75
N ASN A 62 -3.51 -7.95 3.68
CA ASN A 62 -3.84 -9.37 3.49
C ASN A 62 -2.67 -10.18 2.91
N ALA A 63 -1.44 -9.85 3.31
CA ALA A 63 -0.23 -10.52 2.86
C ALA A 63 0.31 -11.47 3.94
N PRO A 64 0.96 -12.58 3.56
CA PRO A 64 1.66 -13.42 4.51
C PRO A 64 2.80 -12.65 5.17
N GLU A 65 3.18 -13.04 6.39
CA GLU A 65 4.26 -12.39 7.15
C GLU A 65 5.60 -12.41 6.38
N LYS A 66 5.81 -13.46 5.58
CA LYS A 66 6.99 -13.64 4.73
C LYS A 66 6.53 -13.94 3.30
N PRO A 67 6.33 -12.91 2.47
CA PRO A 67 5.91 -13.11 1.09
C PRO A 67 7.05 -13.67 0.22
N ASP A 68 6.76 -14.78 -0.43
CA ASP A 68 7.50 -15.33 -1.57
C ASP A 68 6.84 -14.91 -2.90
N TRP A 69 7.52 -15.17 -4.01
CA TRP A 69 7.08 -14.73 -5.34
C TRP A 69 5.75 -15.35 -5.80
N ASP A 70 5.38 -16.50 -5.26
CA ASP A 70 4.16 -17.29 -5.51
C ASP A 70 3.20 -17.26 -4.31
N SER A 71 3.41 -16.32 -3.39
CA SER A 71 2.49 -16.14 -2.26
C SER A 71 1.09 -15.75 -2.72
N LYS A 72 0.12 -16.10 -1.88
CA LYS A 72 -1.28 -15.75 -2.03
C LYS A 72 -1.75 -14.85 -0.89
N ALA A 73 -2.91 -14.22 -1.04
CA ALA A 73 -3.49 -13.40 0.01
C ALA A 73 -3.90 -14.26 1.23
N THR A 74 -3.82 -13.70 2.43
CA THR A 74 -4.21 -14.37 3.68
C THR A 74 -5.71 -14.25 3.97
N ALA A 75 -6.40 -13.34 3.29
CA ALA A 75 -7.83 -13.09 3.41
C ALA A 75 -8.34 -12.50 2.10
N SER A 76 -9.65 -12.64 1.86
CA SER A 76 -10.28 -12.03 0.70
C SER A 76 -10.71 -10.60 1.01
N HIS A 77 -10.68 -9.76 -0.01
CA HIS A 77 -11.11 -8.38 0.05
C HIS A 77 -11.62 -7.98 -1.33
N GLU A 78 -12.70 -7.20 -1.35
CA GLU A 78 -13.32 -6.74 -2.59
C GLU A 78 -12.80 -5.34 -2.92
N ALA A 79 -12.43 -5.15 -4.18
CA ALA A 79 -12.02 -3.84 -4.67
C ALA A 79 -13.03 -2.73 -4.36
N ALA A 80 -12.57 -1.72 -3.60
CA ALA A 80 -13.34 -0.51 -3.32
C ALA A 80 -13.28 0.49 -4.48
N ILE A 81 -14.36 1.26 -4.67
CA ILE A 81 -14.39 2.39 -5.61
C ILE A 81 -13.40 3.48 -5.17
N GLU A 82 -13.27 3.70 -3.86
CA GLU A 82 -12.38 4.69 -3.27
C GLU A 82 -10.98 4.13 -3.00
N PHE A 83 -9.99 5.00 -3.06
CA PHE A 83 -8.63 4.65 -2.68
C PHE A 83 -8.48 4.49 -1.17
N GLN A 84 -7.84 3.41 -0.74
CA GLN A 84 -7.39 3.22 0.65
C GLN A 84 -6.00 3.84 0.82
N PRO A 85 -5.83 4.84 1.70
CA PRO A 85 -4.53 5.46 1.95
C PRO A 85 -3.71 4.63 2.95
N ILE A 86 -2.42 4.48 2.66
CA ILE A 86 -1.44 3.82 3.52
C ILE A 86 -0.30 4.84 3.75
N ASN A 87 -0.11 5.25 5.01
CA ASN A 87 1.00 6.14 5.35
C ASN A 87 2.30 5.34 5.41
N ILE A 88 3.21 5.62 4.48
CA ILE A 88 4.54 4.99 4.38
C ILE A 88 5.66 6.01 4.64
N SER A 89 5.37 7.09 5.37
CA SER A 89 6.33 8.17 5.65
C SER A 89 7.58 7.70 6.38
N GLN A 90 7.48 6.64 7.20
CA GLN A 90 8.62 6.02 7.86
C GLN A 90 9.65 5.42 6.87
N HIS A 91 9.27 5.25 5.60
CA HIS A 91 10.11 4.70 4.53
C HIS A 91 10.64 5.76 3.56
N LYS A 92 10.50 7.06 3.88
CA LYS A 92 11.10 8.15 3.09
C LYS A 92 12.62 8.02 2.98
N ASP A 93 13.27 7.37 3.94
CA ASP A 93 14.69 7.04 3.92
C ASP A 93 15.08 6.03 2.81
N LYS A 94 14.10 5.38 2.19
CA LYS A 94 14.31 4.46 1.06
C LYS A 94 14.28 5.15 -0.30
N LEU A 95 13.86 6.42 -0.36
CA LEU A 95 13.90 7.21 -1.58
C LEU A 95 15.35 7.63 -1.89
N GLN A 96 15.68 7.73 -3.17
CA GLN A 96 17.00 8.15 -3.63
C GLN A 96 16.87 9.27 -4.68
N PRO A 97 17.89 10.12 -4.85
CA PRO A 97 17.87 11.11 -5.92
C PRO A 97 17.90 10.41 -7.28
N GLY A 98 17.17 10.94 -8.25
CA GLY A 98 16.98 10.35 -9.57
C GLY A 98 16.03 9.16 -9.54
N LYS A 99 16.46 8.02 -10.09
CA LYS A 99 15.57 6.88 -10.37
C LYS A 99 15.15 6.15 -9.12
N ASN A 100 13.86 5.93 -8.98
CA ASN A 100 13.24 5.10 -7.95
C ASN A 100 12.32 4.07 -8.60
N LEU A 101 11.98 3.03 -7.85
CA LEU A 101 11.07 1.98 -8.27
C LEU A 101 10.07 1.70 -7.15
N LEU A 102 8.79 1.93 -7.43
CA LEU A 102 7.70 1.33 -6.68
C LEU A 102 7.37 -0.01 -7.33
N ALA A 103 7.32 -1.07 -6.55
CA ALA A 103 6.80 -2.35 -7.00
C ALA A 103 5.65 -2.80 -6.12
N ILE A 104 4.62 -3.38 -6.72
CA ILE A 104 3.48 -3.95 -6.01
C ILE A 104 3.40 -5.42 -6.40
N GLN A 105 3.47 -6.31 -5.42
CA GLN A 105 3.02 -7.68 -5.59
C GLN A 105 1.52 -7.69 -5.34
N GLY A 106 0.72 -7.93 -6.38
CA GLY A 106 -0.72 -8.18 -6.23
C GLY A 106 -0.94 -9.64 -5.88
N LEU A 107 -1.83 -9.91 -4.92
CA LEU A 107 -2.11 -11.25 -4.40
C LEU A 107 -3.60 -11.54 -4.57
N ASN A 108 -3.92 -12.71 -5.13
CA ASN A 108 -5.25 -13.33 -5.05
C ASN A 108 -5.26 -14.33 -3.89
N ILE A 109 -6.42 -14.59 -3.30
CA ILE A 109 -6.57 -15.57 -2.21
C ILE A 109 -6.46 -17.00 -2.72
N ASP A 110 -6.93 -17.25 -3.95
CA ASP A 110 -6.93 -18.54 -4.62
C ASP A 110 -6.60 -18.40 -6.11
N SER A 111 -6.00 -19.43 -6.70
CA SER A 111 -5.58 -19.42 -8.12
C SER A 111 -6.74 -19.41 -9.10
N ASN A 112 -7.94 -19.80 -8.67
CA ASN A 112 -9.14 -19.74 -9.50
C ASN A 112 -9.94 -18.44 -9.29
N SER A 113 -9.34 -17.41 -8.68
CA SER A 113 -9.96 -16.09 -8.61
C SER A 113 -10.28 -15.59 -10.02
N SER A 114 -11.49 -15.05 -10.19
CA SER A 114 -12.00 -14.58 -11.47
C SER A 114 -11.48 -13.20 -11.84
N ASP A 115 -10.82 -12.53 -10.92
CA ASP A 115 -10.44 -11.13 -11.00
C ASP A 115 -9.14 -10.83 -10.24
N MET A 116 -8.57 -9.69 -10.59
CA MET A 116 -7.39 -9.10 -9.97
C MET A 116 -7.47 -7.60 -10.24
N LEU A 117 -7.47 -6.79 -9.19
CA LEU A 117 -7.33 -5.34 -9.31
C LEU A 117 -6.13 -4.88 -8.50
N ILE A 118 -5.24 -4.12 -9.14
CA ILE A 118 -4.20 -3.35 -8.46
C ILE A 118 -4.10 -1.97 -9.13
N VAL A 119 -4.49 -0.94 -8.40
CA VAL A 119 -4.30 0.47 -8.80
C VAL A 119 -3.53 1.18 -7.70
N ALA A 120 -2.38 1.75 -8.05
CA ALA A 120 -1.48 2.40 -7.12
C ALA A 120 -1.27 3.88 -7.49
N GLU A 121 -1.36 4.76 -6.49
CA GLU A 121 -0.90 6.14 -6.57
C GLU A 121 0.06 6.43 -5.42
N LEU A 122 1.22 7.01 -5.71
CA LEU A 122 2.16 7.48 -4.70
C LEU A 122 2.14 9.00 -4.68
N GLN A 123 1.84 9.60 -3.53
CA GLN A 123 1.72 11.05 -3.41
C GLN A 123 2.36 11.58 -2.11
N LEU A 124 2.76 12.84 -2.16
CA LEU A 124 3.02 13.64 -0.97
C LEU A 124 1.72 14.31 -0.55
N SER A 125 1.40 14.25 0.74
CA SER A 125 0.23 14.89 1.33
C SER A 125 0.65 15.75 2.50
N ASN A 126 0.29 17.03 2.47
CA ASN A 126 0.44 17.91 3.64
C ASN A 126 -0.71 17.75 4.64
N TYR A 127 -1.71 16.91 4.34
CA TYR A 127 -2.77 16.59 5.28
C TYR A 127 -2.23 15.63 6.34
N ASP A 128 -2.13 16.15 7.55
CA ASP A 128 -1.97 15.38 8.77
C ASP A 128 -3.38 15.00 9.27
N TYR A 129 -3.71 13.71 9.20
CA TYR A 129 -5.01 13.23 9.65
C TYR A 129 -5.18 13.34 11.17
N GLU A 130 -4.10 13.30 11.96
CA GLU A 130 -4.17 13.54 13.41
C GLU A 130 -4.49 15.01 13.67
N GLN A 131 -3.86 15.92 12.94
CA GLN A 131 -4.18 17.34 13.00
C GLN A 131 -5.63 17.61 12.57
N ALA A 132 -6.09 16.99 11.47
CA ALA A 132 -7.46 17.14 10.99
C ALA A 132 -8.51 16.58 11.95
N ILE A 133 -8.23 15.45 12.61
CA ILE A 133 -9.06 14.91 13.69
C ILE A 133 -9.06 15.89 14.87
N GLY A 134 -7.92 16.50 15.20
CA GLY A 134 -7.83 17.48 16.27
C GLY A 134 -8.50 18.83 16.02
N GLU A 135 -8.73 19.18 14.76
CA GLU A 135 -9.59 20.31 14.39
C GLU A 135 -11.08 19.99 14.56
N LEU A 136 -11.47 18.72 14.45
CA LEU A 136 -12.86 18.25 14.53
C LEU A 136 -13.24 17.76 15.93
N VAL A 137 -12.26 17.34 16.73
CA VAL A 137 -12.45 16.72 18.04
C VAL A 137 -11.42 17.28 19.02
N ASP A 138 -11.83 17.59 20.24
CA ASP A 138 -10.91 17.94 21.32
C ASP A 138 -9.92 16.78 21.57
N LEU A 139 -8.66 16.97 21.16
CA LEU A 139 -7.61 15.95 21.26
C LEU A 139 -7.38 15.51 22.70
N ASP A 140 -7.47 16.42 23.68
CA ASP A 140 -7.32 16.06 25.08
C ASP A 140 -8.46 15.15 25.53
N ALA A 141 -9.68 15.39 25.07
CA ALA A 141 -10.82 14.51 25.33
C ALA A 141 -10.67 13.16 24.61
N PHE A 142 -10.21 13.16 23.34
CA PHE A 142 -10.00 11.97 22.52
C PHE A 142 -8.92 11.04 23.11
N TYR A 143 -7.75 11.58 23.48
CA TYR A 143 -6.68 10.78 24.09
C TYR A 143 -7.04 10.31 25.50
N ARG A 144 -7.80 11.10 26.28
CA ARG A 144 -8.30 10.66 27.60
C ARG A 144 -9.30 9.51 27.49
N PHE A 145 -10.14 9.51 26.46
CA PHE A 145 -11.05 8.41 26.18
C PHE A 145 -10.29 7.12 25.84
N TRP A 146 -9.29 7.21 24.95
CA TRP A 146 -8.45 6.07 24.59
C TRP A 146 -7.59 5.53 25.76
N ALA A 147 -7.06 6.42 26.61
CA ALA A 147 -6.32 6.01 27.81
C ALA A 147 -7.22 5.30 28.83
N LEU A 148 -8.49 5.70 28.94
CA LEU A 148 -9.47 5.05 29.81
C LEU A 148 -9.88 3.68 29.27
N GLU A 149 -10.13 3.55 27.97
CA GLU A 149 -10.45 2.26 27.32
C GLU A 149 -9.28 1.27 27.41
N GLY A 150 -8.04 1.73 27.17
CA GLY A 150 -6.84 0.90 27.32
C GLY A 150 -6.56 0.44 28.77
N LEU A 151 -7.06 1.17 29.77
CA LEU A 151 -7.02 0.78 31.19
C LEU A 151 -8.16 -0.16 31.59
N LEU A 152 -9.26 -0.19 30.84
CA LEU A 152 -10.45 -1.00 31.13
C LEU A 152 -10.46 -2.37 30.47
N GLY A 153 -9.53 -2.64 29.54
CA GLY A 153 -9.22 -3.99 29.06
C GLY A 153 -10.42 -4.74 28.50
N PHE A 154 -10.93 -4.30 27.35
CA PHE A 154 -11.70 -5.14 26.44
C PHE A 154 -10.79 -5.66 25.32
#